data_AF-A0A6N7QKS9-F1
#
_entry.id   AF-A0A6N7QKS9-F1
#
_cell.length_a   1.000
_cell.length_b   1.000
_cell.length_c   1.000
_cell.angle_alpha   90.00
_cell.angle_beta   90.00
_cell.angle_gamma   90.00
#
_symmetry.space_group_name_H-M   'P 1'
#
loop_
_entity.id
_entity.type
_entity.pdbx_description
1 polymer ?
#
loop_
_entity_poly.entity_id
_entity_poly.type
_entity_poly.pdbx_seq_one_letter_code
_entity_poly.pdbx_strand_id
1 'polypeptide(L)'
;MAHKKKIHAHIQAAADELIAFVRSCEADYVERWVPTVHVKDALELNFVATPQQGRQYGPKGWLFAILARVLEDQGVLEHKKVGNRSYCRSRAAA
;
A
#
# COMPACT_ATOMS: atom_id res chain seq x y z
N MET A 1 -13.64 -12.45 19.30
CA MET A 1 -13.95 -11.09 18.79
C MET A 1 -12.86 -10.05 19.09
N ALA A 2 -12.23 -10.05 20.27
CA ALA A 2 -11.19 -9.06 20.61
C ALA A 2 -9.96 -9.07 19.66
N HIS A 3 -9.42 -10.25 19.34
CA HIS A 3 -8.24 -10.36 18.46
C HIS A 3 -8.49 -9.84 17.04
N LYS A 4 -9.63 -10.17 16.44
CA LYS A 4 -10.03 -9.63 15.13
C LYS A 4 -10.02 -8.10 15.13
N LYS A 5 -10.66 -7.47 16.12
CA LYS A 5 -10.70 -6.01 16.22
C LYS A 5 -9.31 -5.40 16.34
N LYS A 6 -8.43 -5.99 17.16
CA LYS A 6 -7.04 -5.53 17.32
C LYS A 6 -6.24 -5.65 16.03
N ILE A 7 -6.31 -6.79 15.34
CA ILE A 7 -5.62 -7.00 14.05
C ILE A 7 -6.08 -5.96 13.03
N HIS A 8 -7.38 -5.74 12.89
CA HIS A 8 -7.91 -4.75 11.95
C HIS A 8 -7.49 -3.32 12.32
N ALA A 9 -7.39 -2.99 13.61
CA ALA A 9 -6.86 -1.68 14.03
C ALA A 9 -5.39 -1.48 13.63
N HIS A 10 -4.55 -2.53 13.73
CA HIS A 10 -3.17 -2.46 13.26
C HIS A 10 -3.07 -2.36 11.74
N ILE A 11 -3.93 -3.07 11.00
CA ILE A 11 -4.01 -2.94 9.54
C ILE A 11 -4.41 -1.51 9.15
N GLN A 12 -5.40 -0.92 9.83
CA GLN A 12 -5.80 0.46 9.59
C GLN A 12 -4.66 1.44 9.89
N ALA A 13 -3.99 1.31 11.04
CA ALA A 13 -2.88 2.18 11.40
C ALA A 13 -1.73 2.11 10.35
N ALA A 14 -1.42 0.91 9.84
CA ALA A 14 -0.45 0.76 8.76
C ALA A 14 -0.93 1.39 7.44
N ALA A 15 -2.23 1.35 7.15
CA ALA A 15 -2.81 2.01 5.98
C ALA A 15 -2.75 3.54 6.11
N ASP A 16 -2.98 4.07 7.31
CA ASP A 16 -2.89 5.51 7.61
C ASP A 16 -1.45 6.03 7.40
N GLU A 17 -0.44 5.27 7.84
CA GLU A 17 0.98 5.57 7.57
C GLU A 17 1.31 5.49 6.08
N LEU A 18 0.78 4.48 5.36
CA LEU A 18 0.97 4.34 3.92
C LEU A 18 0.47 5.58 3.16
N ILE A 19 -0.75 6.05 3.45
CA ILE A 19 -1.31 7.22 2.76
C ILE A 19 -0.59 8.51 3.16
N ALA A 20 -0.13 8.63 4.41
CA ALA A 20 0.68 9.76 4.85
C ALA A 20 2.00 9.83 4.07
N PHE A 21 2.68 8.70 3.92
CA PHE A 21 3.89 8.60 3.10
C PHE A 21 3.61 8.95 1.62
N VAL A 22 2.59 8.36 1.02
CA VAL A 22 2.21 8.68 -0.38
C VAL A 22 2.00 10.18 -0.55
N ARG A 23 1.23 10.82 0.32
CA ARG A 23 0.99 12.28 0.30
C ARG A 23 2.27 13.10 0.40
N SER A 24 3.23 12.65 1.22
CA SER A 24 4.52 13.34 1.37
C SER A 24 5.36 13.32 0.09
N CYS A 25 5.17 12.31 -0.77
CA CYS A 25 5.89 12.15 -2.03
C CYS A 25 5.21 12.85 -3.22
N GLU A 26 3.89 13.08 -3.16
CA GLU A 26 3.09 13.46 -4.32
C GLU A 26 3.55 14.72 -5.05
N ALA A 27 4.12 15.69 -4.34
CA ALA A 27 4.61 16.93 -4.93
C ALA A 27 5.77 16.72 -5.92
N ASP A 28 6.50 15.61 -5.78
CA ASP A 28 7.67 15.29 -6.60
C ASP A 28 7.31 14.55 -7.91
N TYR A 29 6.03 14.22 -8.11
CA TYR A 29 5.58 13.41 -9.25
C TYR A 29 4.52 14.11 -10.10
N VAL A 30 4.59 13.90 -11.41
CA VAL A 30 3.64 14.45 -12.39
C VAL A 30 2.21 14.03 -12.05
N GLU A 31 1.31 15.01 -11.99
CA GLU A 31 -0.11 14.81 -11.63
C GLU A 31 -0.31 14.06 -10.29
N ARG A 32 0.69 14.12 -9.41
CA ARG A 32 0.74 13.46 -8.10
C ARG A 32 0.78 11.93 -8.16
N TRP A 33 1.04 11.32 -9.32
CA TRP A 33 1.06 9.86 -9.45
C TRP A 33 2.40 9.27 -8.99
N VAL A 34 2.42 8.78 -7.76
CA VAL A 34 3.60 8.15 -7.16
C VAL A 34 3.75 6.71 -7.67
N PRO A 35 4.93 6.29 -8.16
CA PRO A 35 5.17 4.90 -8.52
C PRO A 35 5.06 3.98 -7.30
N THR A 36 4.21 2.95 -7.38
CA THR A 36 4.06 1.99 -6.27
C THR A 36 5.34 1.21 -5.96
N VAL A 37 6.27 1.09 -6.92
CA VAL A 37 7.59 0.51 -6.68
C VAL A 37 8.38 1.35 -5.68
N HIS A 38 8.39 2.68 -5.84
CA HIS A 38 9.03 3.59 -4.91
C HIS A 38 8.43 3.47 -3.50
N VAL A 39 7.10 3.44 -3.40
CA VAL A 39 6.41 3.28 -2.10
C VAL A 39 6.76 1.97 -1.41
N LYS A 40 6.73 0.85 -2.14
CA LYS A 40 7.05 -0.47 -1.58
C LYS A 40 8.51 -0.58 -1.16
N ASP A 41 9.42 0.01 -1.92
CA ASP A 41 10.86 -0.07 -1.65
C ASP A 41 11.23 0.84 -0.48
N ALA A 42 10.70 2.08 -0.44
CA ALA A 42 10.97 3.03 0.64
C ALA A 42 10.41 2.60 2.00
N LEU A 43 9.27 1.90 2.00
CA LEU A 43 8.62 1.40 3.23
C LEU A 43 8.90 -0.09 3.49
N GLU A 44 9.78 -0.72 2.71
CA GLU A 44 10.14 -2.15 2.82
C GLU A 44 8.92 -3.11 2.86
N LEU A 45 7.91 -2.86 2.02
CA LEU A 45 6.61 -3.57 2.07
C LEU A 45 6.58 -4.88 1.28
N ASN A 46 7.71 -5.31 0.72
CA ASN A 46 7.84 -6.59 0.03
C ASN A 46 8.31 -7.66 1.02
N PHE A 47 7.42 -8.56 1.42
CA PHE A 47 7.71 -9.61 2.39
C PHE A 47 7.74 -11.00 1.75
N VAL A 48 8.48 -11.93 2.37
CA VAL A 48 8.29 -13.36 2.11
C VAL A 48 6.94 -13.77 2.72
N ALA A 49 5.94 -13.95 1.86
CA ALA A 49 4.54 -14.10 2.26
C ALA A 49 4.13 -15.57 2.56
N THR A 50 5.09 -16.45 2.87
CA THR A 50 4.84 -17.86 3.18
C THR A 50 5.55 -18.23 4.49
N PRO A 51 4.97 -19.09 5.34
CA PRO A 51 5.66 -19.66 6.49
C PRO A 51 6.96 -20.36 6.09
N GLN A 52 7.89 -20.52 7.02
CA GLN A 52 9.25 -21.04 6.75
C GLN A 52 9.27 -22.44 6.10
N GLN A 53 8.28 -23.28 6.37
CA GLN A 53 8.17 -24.63 5.77
C GLN A 53 7.47 -24.63 4.40
N GLY A 54 6.97 -23.49 3.95
CA GLY A 54 6.32 -23.34 2.66
C GLY A 54 7.29 -23.09 1.51
N ARG A 55 6.87 -23.42 0.29
CA ARG A 55 7.62 -23.05 -0.92
C ARG A 55 7.48 -21.56 -1.18
N GLN A 56 8.61 -20.85 -1.18
CA GLN A 56 8.67 -19.41 -1.46
C GLN A 56 9.06 -19.13 -2.92
N TYR A 57 8.58 -18.01 -3.46
CA TYR A 57 8.86 -17.53 -4.83
C TYR A 57 9.33 -16.06 -4.83
N GLY A 58 10.13 -15.69 -3.83
CA GLY A 58 10.65 -14.36 -3.58
C GLY A 58 9.67 -13.43 -2.83
N PRO A 59 10.16 -12.25 -2.39
CA PRO A 59 9.33 -11.23 -1.74
C PRO A 59 8.16 -10.78 -2.62
N LYS A 60 7.01 -10.52 -1.98
CA LYS A 60 5.79 -10.07 -2.65
C LYS A 60 5.27 -8.80 -2.00
N GLY A 61 4.82 -7.85 -2.80
CA GLY A 61 4.19 -6.61 -2.35
C GLY A 61 2.74 -6.78 -1.91
N TRP A 62 2.39 -7.91 -1.30
CA TRP A 62 1.02 -8.21 -0.91
C TRP A 62 0.54 -7.32 0.25
N LEU A 63 1.44 -6.95 1.17
CA LEU A 63 1.08 -6.03 2.24
C LEU A 63 0.67 -4.67 1.66
N PHE A 64 1.46 -4.11 0.74
CA PHE A 64 1.06 -2.91 0.01
C PHE A 64 -0.31 -3.06 -0.65
N ALA A 65 -0.57 -4.18 -1.36
CA ALA A 65 -1.84 -4.40 -2.04
C ALA A 65 -3.03 -4.44 -1.07
N ILE A 66 -2.86 -5.07 0.10
CA ILE A 66 -3.89 -5.12 1.15
C ILE A 66 -4.17 -3.73 1.71
N LEU A 67 -3.13 -2.99 2.08
CA LEU A 67 -3.27 -1.64 2.66
C LEU A 67 -3.86 -0.66 1.64
N ALA A 68 -3.37 -0.69 0.40
CA ALA A 68 -3.92 0.11 -0.69
C ALA A 68 -5.40 -0.20 -0.91
N ARG A 69 -5.82 -1.48 -0.86
CA ARG A 69 -7.23 -1.84 -1.00
C ARG A 69 -8.10 -1.28 0.12
N VAL A 70 -7.64 -1.34 1.38
CA VAL A 70 -8.34 -0.72 2.52
C VAL A 70 -8.58 0.77 2.26
N LEU A 71 -7.57 1.49 1.75
CA LEU A 71 -7.65 2.91 1.44
C LEU A 71 -8.55 3.20 0.21
N GLU A 72 -8.51 2.35 -0.82
CA GLU A 72 -9.41 2.47 -1.98
C GLU A 72 -10.87 2.30 -1.57
N ASP A 73 -11.17 1.32 -0.71
CA ASP A 73 -12.52 1.07 -0.19
C ASP A 73 -13.05 2.24 0.64
N GLN A 74 -12.16 3.01 1.27
CA GLN A 74 -12.46 4.25 1.99
C GLN A 74 -12.54 5.48 1.09
N GLY A 75 -12.21 5.33 -0.20
CA GLY A 75 -12.16 6.43 -1.14
C GLY A 75 -11.04 7.44 -0.88
N VAL A 76 -9.98 7.06 -0.17
CA VAL A 76 -8.86 7.97 0.16
C VAL A 76 -7.64 7.79 -0.74
N LEU A 77 -7.57 6.68 -1.48
CA LEU A 77 -6.49 6.37 -2.43
C LEU A 77 -7.06 6.01 -3.80
N GLU A 78 -6.32 6.39 -4.84
CA GLU A 78 -6.51 5.97 -6.22
C GLU A 78 -5.30 5.17 -6.68
N HIS A 79 -5.55 4.11 -7.44
CA HIS A 79 -4.52 3.30 -8.07
C HIS A 79 -4.74 3.26 -9.59
N LYS A 80 -3.66 3.32 -10.35
CA LYS A 80 -3.68 3.09 -11.81
C LYS A 80 -2.52 2.21 -12.26
N LYS A 81 -2.74 1.47 -13.34
CA LYS A 81 -1.71 0.68 -14.02
C LYS A 81 -1.52 1.20 -15.44
N VAL A 82 -0.27 1.41 -15.83
CA VAL A 82 0.13 1.83 -17.18
C VAL A 82 1.21 0.87 -17.66
N GLY A 83 0.86 0.00 -18.62
CA GLY A 83 1.71 -1.12 -19.03
C GLY A 83 2.08 -2.02 -17.84
N ASN A 84 3.37 -2.21 -17.59
CA ASN A 84 3.88 -3.01 -16.45
C ASN A 84 4.11 -2.20 -15.17
N ARG A 85 3.83 -0.89 -15.17
CA ARG A 85 4.03 -0.01 -14.02
C ARG A 85 2.71 0.29 -13.33
N SER A 86 2.73 0.34 -12.00
CA SER A 86 1.59 0.72 -11.17
C SER A 86 1.91 1.97 -10.37
N TYR A 87 0.91 2.83 -10.22
CA TYR A 87 1.00 4.13 -9.57
C TYR A 87 -0.15 4.28 -8.58
N CYS A 88 0.05 5.06 -7.53
CA CYS A 88 -1.00 5.47 -6.60
C CYS A 88 -0.89 6.96 -6.28
N ARG A 89 -1.99 7.51 -5.76
CA ARG A 89 -2.05 8.85 -5.18
C ARG A 89 -3.22 8.92 -4.20
N SER A 90 -3.21 9.90 -3.31
CA SER A 90 -4.38 10.23 -2.52
C SER A 90 -5.49 10.80 -3.40
N ARG A 91 -6.73 10.39 -3.13
CA ARG A 91 -7.90 10.97 -3.76
C ARG A 91 -8.09 12.39 -3.20
N ALA A 92 -8.39 13.35 -4.07
CA ALA A 92 -8.80 14.68 -3.61
C ALA A 92 -10.10 14.57 -2.82
N ALA A 93 -10.23 15.31 -1.72
CA ALA A 93 -11.52 15.45 -1.05
C ALA A 93 -12.52 16.02 -2.08
N ALA A 94 -13.68 15.37 -2.21
CA ALA A 94 -14.78 15.85 -3.05
C ALA A 94 -15.41 17.11 -2.45
#